data_AF-A0A920TPK8-F1
#
_entry.id   AF-A0A920TPK8-F1
#
_cell.length_a   1.000
_cell.length_b   1.000
_cell.length_c   1.000
_cell.angle_alpha   90.00
_cell.angle_beta   90.00
_cell.angle_gamma   90.00
#
_symmetry.space_group_name_H-M   'P 1'
#
loop_
_entity.id
_entity.type
_entity.pdbx_description
1 polymer ?
#
loop_
_entity_poly.entity_id
_entity_poly.type
_entity_poly.pdbx_seq_one_letter_code
_entity_poly.pdbx_strand_id
1 'polypeptide(L)'
;MARFITKLIGTELRHELEGLAIDAMGEMGTLYEDSPHLRDSGSWQMSYMYFLGLIIGGGTNQIQKNIISERALGMPKEPKIPGA
;
A
#
# COMPACT_ATOMS: atom_id res chain seq x y z
N MET A 1 -6.57 12.19 13.66
CA MET A 1 -7.33 11.41 12.66
C MET A 1 -6.66 11.41 11.29
N ALA A 2 -6.23 12.57 10.77
CA ALA A 2 -5.55 12.72 9.48
C ALA A 2 -4.49 11.64 9.17
N ARG A 3 -3.62 11.28 10.13
CA ARG A 3 -2.59 10.24 9.93
C ARG A 3 -3.11 8.89 9.42
N PHE A 4 -4.30 8.46 9.83
CA PHE A 4 -4.85 7.17 9.43
C PHE A 4 -5.38 7.22 8.00
N ILE A 5 -5.99 8.35 7.62
CA ILE A 5 -6.41 8.63 6.25
C ILE A 5 -5.17 8.74 5.34
N THR A 6 -4.15 9.49 5.76
CA THR A 6 -2.90 9.63 5.02
C THR A 6 -2.20 8.29 4.82
N LYS A 7 -2.15 7.42 5.84
CA LYS A 7 -1.54 6.08 5.70
C LYS A 7 -2.35 5.21 4.74
N LEU A 8 -3.68 5.16 4.91
CA LEU A 8 -4.56 4.37 4.07
C LEU A 8 -4.42 4.78 2.59
N ILE A 9 -4.74 6.04 2.28
CA ILE A 9 -4.74 6.54 0.90
C ILE A 9 -3.32 6.58 0.35
N GLY A 10 -2.34 6.99 1.15
CA GLY A 10 -0.96 7.09 0.71
C GLY A 10 -0.35 5.76 0.31
N THR A 11 -0.69 4.66 1.00
CA THR A 11 -0.17 3.33 0.65
C THR A 11 -0.91 2.71 -0.53
N GLU A 12 -2.24 2.86 -0.62
CA GLU A 12 -3.02 2.36 -1.78
C GLU A 12 -2.62 3.12 -3.05
N LEU A 13 -2.61 4.46 -3.02
CA LEU A 13 -2.25 5.29 -4.17
C LEU A 13 -0.84 5.01 -4.66
N ARG A 14 0.13 4.87 -3.75
CA ARG A 14 1.50 4.58 -4.15
C ARG A 14 1.61 3.21 -4.79
N HIS A 15 1.02 2.18 -4.19
CA HIS A 15 1.05 0.83 -4.77
C HIS A 15 0.45 0.78 -6.18
N GLU A 16 -0.69 1.45 -6.40
CA GLU A 16 -1.31 1.58 -7.72
C GLU A 16 -0.45 2.38 -8.70
N LEU A 17 0.16 3.48 -8.24
CA LEU A 17 1.05 4.31 -9.06
C LEU A 17 2.30 3.54 -9.50
N GLU A 18 2.95 2.84 -8.58
CA GLU A 18 4.13 2.04 -8.92
C GLU A 18 3.75 0.91 -9.89
N GLY A 19 2.57 0.29 -9.72
CA GLY A 19 2.03 -0.72 -10.63
C GLY A 19 1.78 -0.18 -12.03
N LEU A 20 1.16 1.00 -12.14
CA LEU A 20 0.98 1.69 -13.41
C LEU A 20 2.31 2.00 -14.10
N ALA A 21 3.33 2.39 -13.36
CA ALA A 21 4.65 2.65 -13.92
C ALA A 21 5.32 1.36 -14.44
N ILE A 22 5.18 0.25 -13.72
CA ILE A 22 5.63 -1.08 -14.18
C ILE A 22 4.93 -1.43 -15.50
N ASP A 23 3.60 -1.31 -15.56
CA ASP A 23 2.82 -1.60 -16.76
C ASP A 23 3.23 -0.73 -17.95
N ALA A 24 3.47 0.57 -17.71
CA ALA A 24 3.91 1.50 -18.76
C ALA A 24 5.31 1.17 -19.32
N MET A 25 6.18 0.55 -18.53
CA MET A 25 7.52 0.12 -18.95
C MET A 25 7.55 -1.29 -19.54
N GLY A 26 6.47 -2.06 -19.42
CA GLY A 26 6.41 -3.47 -19.81
C GLY A 26 7.45 -4.31 -19.05
N GLU A 27 8.14 -5.20 -19.75
CA GLU A 27 9.11 -6.13 -19.16
C GLU A 27 10.20 -5.43 -18.33
N MET A 28 10.66 -4.25 -18.80
CA MET A 28 11.69 -3.47 -18.10
C MET A 28 11.24 -2.97 -16.72
N GLY A 29 9.92 -2.80 -16.52
CA GLY A 29 9.37 -2.31 -15.26
C GLY A 29 9.57 -3.26 -14.09
N THR A 30 9.73 -4.55 -14.37
CA THR A 30 9.93 -5.60 -13.34
C THR A 30 11.39 -5.79 -12.94
N LEU A 31 12.33 -5.10 -13.62
CA LEU A 31 13.76 -5.20 -13.33
C LEU A 31 14.11 -4.45 -12.04
N TYR A 32 14.92 -5.07 -11.19
CA TYR A 32 15.52 -4.48 -9.99
C TYR A 32 16.94 -5.05 -9.78
N GLU A 33 17.69 -4.53 -8.80
CA GLU A 33 19.10 -4.91 -8.47
C GLU A 33 20.15 -4.53 -9.53
N ASP A 34 20.80 -5.50 -10.18
CA ASP A 34 22.03 -5.30 -10.96
C ASP A 34 21.84 -5.55 -12.47
N SER A 35 20.60 -5.42 -12.98
CA SER A 35 20.35 -5.59 -14.41
C SER A 35 20.96 -4.45 -15.26
N PRO A 36 21.64 -4.76 -16.38
CA PRO A 36 22.18 -3.75 -17.29
C PRO A 36 21.10 -2.93 -18.01
N HIS A 37 19.84 -3.33 -17.91
CA HIS A 37 18.70 -2.69 -18.57
C HIS A 37 17.81 -1.88 -17.63
N LEU A 38 18.26 -1.63 -16.39
CA LEU A 38 17.49 -0.89 -15.40
C LEU A 38 17.13 0.51 -15.88
N ARG A 39 15.91 0.92 -15.52
CA ARG A 39 15.45 2.30 -15.57
C ARG A 39 15.26 2.78 -14.16
N ASP A 40 15.68 4.02 -13.90
CA ASP A 40 15.57 4.66 -12.58
C ASP A 40 16.07 3.76 -11.43
N SER A 41 17.19 3.06 -11.66
CA SER A 41 17.80 2.13 -10.70
C SER A 41 16.86 1.02 -10.17
N GLY A 42 15.81 0.65 -10.91
CA GLY A 42 14.84 -0.36 -10.49
C GLY A 42 13.89 0.11 -9.38
N SER A 43 13.80 1.43 -9.17
CA SER A 43 13.01 2.07 -8.10
C SER A 43 11.54 1.65 -8.12
N TRP A 44 10.94 1.49 -9.31
CA TRP A 44 9.52 1.20 -9.49
C TRP A 44 9.14 -0.18 -8.94
N GLN A 45 9.86 -1.23 -9.33
CA GLN A 45 9.63 -2.59 -8.81
C GLN A 45 9.89 -2.67 -7.30
N MET A 46 10.98 -2.04 -6.84
CA MET A 46 11.31 -1.99 -5.41
C MET A 46 10.22 -1.26 -4.61
N SER A 47 9.75 -0.13 -5.11
CA SER A 47 8.71 0.68 -4.46
C SER A 47 7.36 -0.03 -4.47
N TYR A 48 7.02 -0.71 -5.56
CA TYR A 48 5.78 -1.48 -5.68
C TYR A 48 5.68 -2.52 -4.55
N MET A 49 6.76 -3.29 -4.34
CA MET A 49 6.86 -4.28 -3.26
C MET A 49 6.93 -3.62 -1.87
N TYR A 50 7.60 -2.47 -1.75
CA TYR A 50 7.66 -1.72 -0.50
C TYR A 50 6.27 -1.22 -0.05
N PHE A 51 5.49 -0.62 -0.94
CA PHE A 51 4.14 -0.15 -0.61
C PHE A 51 3.16 -1.29 -0.39
N LEU A 52 3.31 -2.42 -1.09
CA LEU A 52 2.60 -3.65 -0.73
C LEU A 52 2.88 -4.06 0.72
N GLY A 53 4.15 -4.01 1.13
CA GLY A 53 4.56 -4.22 2.52
C GLY A 53 3.89 -3.23 3.49
N LEU A 54 3.84 -1.93 3.15
CA LEU A 54 3.23 -0.90 3.99
C LEU A 54 1.70 -0.96 4.04
N ILE A 55 1.02 -1.53 3.03
CA ILE A 55 -0.42 -1.82 3.11
C ILE A 55 -0.73 -2.73 4.31
N ILE A 56 0.19 -3.65 4.62
CA ILE A 56 0.07 -4.62 5.72
C ILE A 56 0.72 -4.07 7.01
N GLY A 57 1.95 -3.57 6.90
CA GLY A 57 2.76 -3.09 8.00
C GLY A 57 2.23 -1.82 8.67
N GLY A 58 2.56 -1.62 9.94
CA GLY A 58 2.12 -0.44 10.71
C GLY A 58 0.60 -0.38 10.96
N GLY A 59 -0.08 -1.54 10.88
CA GLY A 59 -1.52 -1.67 10.92
C GLY A 59 -2.10 -1.70 9.50
N THR A 60 -2.70 -2.83 9.14
CA THR A 60 -3.20 -3.08 7.78
C THR A 60 -4.19 -2.02 7.34
N ASN A 61 -4.35 -1.81 6.04
CA ASN A 61 -5.34 -0.85 5.53
C ASN A 61 -6.77 -1.16 5.96
N GLN A 62 -7.11 -2.43 6.20
CA GLN A 62 -8.41 -2.81 6.78
C GLN A 62 -8.56 -2.30 8.22
N ILE A 63 -7.51 -2.42 9.05
CA ILE A 63 -7.51 -1.85 10.40
C ILE A 63 -7.60 -0.32 10.35
N GLN A 64 -6.94 0.35 9.39
CA GLN A 64 -7.09 1.79 9.21
C GLN A 64 -8.53 2.18 8.86
N LYS A 65 -9.18 1.44 7.96
CA LYS A 65 -10.59 1.63 7.60
C LYS A 65 -11.50 1.48 8.82
N ASN A 66 -11.27 0.48 9.66
CA ASN A 66 -12.04 0.28 10.90
C ASN A 66 -11.82 1.42 11.90
N ILE A 67 -10.58 1.89 12.09
CA ILE A 67 -10.28 3.05 12.96
C ILE A 67 -10.99 4.31 12.45
N ILE A 68 -10.96 4.57 11.15
CA ILE A 68 -11.63 5.75 10.55
C ILE A 68 -13.15 5.62 10.72
N SER A 69 -13.72 4.47 10.39
CA SER A 69 -15.15 4.16 10.55
C SER A 69 -15.64 4.39 11.99
N GLU A 70 -15.00 3.75 12.97
CA GLU A 70 -15.43 3.80 14.36
C GLU A 70 -15.17 5.16 15.02
N ARG A 71 -13.97 5.73 14.79
CA ARG A 71 -13.51 6.90 15.57
C ARG A 71 -13.73 8.22 14.87
N ALA A 72 -13.75 8.25 13.53
CA ALA A 72 -13.99 9.48 12.77
C ALA A 72 -15.45 9.61 12.38
N LEU A 73 -16.09 8.51 11.97
CA LEU A 73 -17.47 8.50 11.47
C LEU A 73 -18.50 8.07 12.53
N GLY A 74 -18.07 7.57 13.69
CA GLY A 74 -18.95 7.15 14.78
C GLY A 74 -19.76 5.89 14.46
N MET A 75 -19.31 5.09 13.50
CA MET A 75 -19.98 3.85 13.12
C MET A 75 -19.81 2.76 14.20
N PRO A 76 -20.70 1.75 14.25
CA PRO A 76 -20.55 0.62 15.15
C PRO A 76 -19.21 -0.10 14.95
N LYS A 77 -18.72 -0.70 16.02
CA LYS A 77 -17.48 -1.47 16.00
C LYS A 77 -17.60 -2.72 15.13
N GLU A 78 -16.48 -3.13 14.55
CA GLU A 78 -16.40 -4.40 13.86
C GLU A 78 -16.84 -5.56 14.79
N PRO A 79 -17.70 -6.49 14.32
CA PRO A 79 -18.12 -7.63 15.12
C PRO A 79 -16.92 -8.48 15.53
N LYS A 80 -16.80 -8.76 16.83
CA LYS A 80 -15.80 -9.71 17.32
C LYS A 80 -16.30 -11.13 17.09
N ILE A 81 -15.46 -12.00 16.54
CA ILE A 81 -15.74 -13.43 16.46
C ILE A 81 -15.70 -13.98 17.90
N PRO A 82 -16.80 -14.57 18.42
CA PRO A 82 -16.79 -15.16 19.75
C PRO A 82 -15.83 -16.36 19.80
N GLY A 83 -14.85 -16.33 20.71
CA GLY A 83 -13.95 -17.46 20.97
C GLY A 83 -12.63 -17.48 20.16
N ALA A 84 -12.30 -16.39 19.45
CA ALA A 84 -10.95 -16.15 18.92
C ALA A 84 -10.05 -15.45 19.96
#